data_AF-A0A4Y8S3B2-F1
#
_entry.id   AF-A0A4Y8S3B2-F1
#
_cell.length_a   1.000
_cell.length_b   1.000
_cell.length_c   1.000
_cell.angle_alpha   90.00
_cell.angle_beta   90.00
_cell.angle_gamma   90.00
#
_symmetry.space_group_name_H-M   'P 1'
#
loop_
_entity.id
_entity.type
_entity.pdbx_description
1 polymer ?
#
loop_
_entity_poly.entity_id
_entity_poly.type
_entity_poly.pdbx_seq_one_letter_code
_entity_poly.pdbx_strand_id
1 'polypeptide(L)' 'MDIQTANTLFDNGTFSAMYKAGFITSKIFSYREIYLWVHAQMQVRGITKNQAVLEAEAKFGKDERTIWRALNSFEDTI' A
#
# COMPACT_ATOMS: atom_id res chain seq x y z
N MET A 1 10.33 -4.81 9.74
CA MET A 1 10.65 -5.43 8.45
C MET A 1 11.22 -4.33 7.59
N ASP A 2 12.37 -4.56 6.95
CA ASP A 2 12.91 -3.60 6.00
C ASP A 2 11.95 -3.47 4.80
N ILE A 3 11.72 -2.22 4.36
CA ILE A 3 10.74 -1.88 3.31
C ILE A 3 11.21 -2.42 1.96
N GLN A 4 12.51 -2.45 1.69
CA GLN A 4 13.05 -3.05 0.46
C GLN A 4 12.80 -4.56 0.42
N THR A 5 12.95 -5.23 1.56
CA THR A 5 12.59 -6.63 1.72
C THR A 5 11.09 -6.85 1.47
N ALA A 6 10.21 -5.98 1.99
CA ALA A 6 8.77 -6.07 1.73
C ALA A 6 8.39 -5.85 0.26
N ASN A 7 9.08 -4.93 -0.44
CA ASN A 7 8.93 -4.69 -1.87
C ASN A 7 9.32 -5.93 -2.70
N THR A 8 10.50 -6.48 -2.42
CA THR A 8 11.05 -7.65 -3.12
C THR A 8 10.17 -8.89 -2.92
N LEU A 9 9.66 -9.09 -1.70
CA LEU A 9 8.75 -10.19 -1.37
C LEU A 9 7.37 -10.03 -2.04
N PHE A 10 6.95 -8.81 -2.37
CA PHE A 10 5.71 -8.60 -3.11
C PHE A 10 5.88 -8.94 -4.59
N ASP A 11 6.95 -8.44 -5.22
CA ASP A 11 7.20 -8.61 -6.66
C ASP A 11 7.41 -10.08 -7.05
N ASN A 12 7.92 -10.91 -6.14
CA ASN A 12 8.09 -12.34 -6.35
C ASN A 12 6.89 -13.20 -5.88
N GLY A 13 5.80 -12.57 -5.44
CA GLY A 13 4.57 -13.25 -4.97
C GLY A 13 4.64 -13.83 -3.56
N THR A 14 5.79 -13.74 -2.88
CA THR A 14 5.99 -14.27 -1.52
C THR A 14 5.11 -13.57 -0.50
N PHE A 15 4.77 -12.31 -0.70
CA PHE A 15 3.91 -11.54 0.20
C PHE A 15 2.49 -12.13 0.25
N SER A 16 1.95 -12.57 -0.89
CA SER A 16 0.69 -13.30 -0.93
C SER A 16 0.80 -14.69 -0.28
N ALA A 17 1.93 -15.37 -0.44
CA ALA A 17 2.19 -16.64 0.22
C ALA A 17 2.29 -16.49 1.74
N MET A 18 2.96 -15.44 2.23
CA MET A 18 3.08 -15.11 3.66
C MET A 18 1.74 -14.73 4.27
N TYR A 19 0.89 -13.99 3.55
CA TYR A 19 -0.48 -13.72 4.00
C TYR A 19 -1.29 -15.02 4.11
N LYS A 20 -1.28 -15.87 3.07
CA LYS A 20 -1.99 -17.17 3.08
C LYS A 20 -1.48 -18.13 4.17
N ALA A 21 -0.20 -18.07 4.48
CA ALA A 21 0.43 -18.87 5.53
C ALA A 21 0.28 -18.25 6.94
N GLY A 22 -0.38 -17.10 7.07
CA GLY A 22 -0.66 -16.46 8.37
C GLY A 22 0.51 -15.69 8.98
N PHE A 23 1.62 -15.50 8.25
CA PHE A 23 2.78 -14.75 8.71
C PHE A 23 2.60 -13.22 8.62
N ILE A 24 1.61 -12.76 7.86
CA ILE A 24 1.27 -11.33 7.71
C ILE A 24 -0.20 -11.15 8.03
N THR A 25 -0.51 -10.13 8.83
CA THR A 25 -1.90 -9.79 9.16
C THR A 25 -2.62 -9.17 7.97
N SER A 26 -3.94 -9.34 7.91
CA SER A 26 -4.79 -8.70 6.89
C SER A 26 -4.61 -7.19 6.84
N LYS A 27 -4.33 -6.54 7.98
CA LYS A 27 -4.06 -5.12 8.06
C LYS A 27 -2.84 -4.70 7.23
N ILE A 28 -1.71 -5.40 7.39
CA ILE A 28 -0.48 -5.09 6.66
C ILE A 28 -0.68 -5.34 5.17
N PHE A 29 -1.40 -6.42 4.83
CA PHE A 29 -1.74 -6.73 3.45
C PHE A 29 -2.58 -5.63 2.79
N SER A 30 -3.67 -5.21 3.44
CA SER A 30 -4.52 -4.12 2.94
C SER A 30 -3.78 -2.80 2.83
N TYR A 31 -2.89 -2.47 3.79
CA TYR A 31 -2.10 -1.24 3.71
C TYR A 31 -1.16 -1.26 2.51
N ARG A 32 -0.58 -2.44 2.20
CA ARG A 32 0.29 -2.60 1.04
C ARG A 32 -0.47 -2.44 -0.27
N GLU A 33 -1.66 -3.01 -0.36
CA GLU A 33 -2.55 -2.85 -1.52
C GLU A 33 -2.92 -1.39 -1.75
N ILE A 34 -3.29 -0.66 -0.69
CA ILE A 34 -3.57 0.78 -0.75
C ILE A 34 -2.35 1.55 -1.27
N TYR A 35 -1.17 1.29 -0.70
CA TYR A 35 0.07 1.95 -1.12
C TYR A 35 0.35 1.80 -2.61
N LEU A 36 0.31 0.56 -3.10
CA LEU A 36 0.56 0.27 -4.51
C LEU A 36 -0.48 0.89 -5.42
N TRP A 37 -1.75 0.85 -5.02
CA TRP A 37 -2.83 1.42 -5.81
C TRP A 37 -2.67 2.94 -5.97
N VAL A 38 -2.39 3.66 -4.88
CA VAL A 38 -2.18 5.12 -4.91
C VAL A 38 -0.99 5.47 -5.80
N HIS A 39 0.16 4.80 -5.63
CA HIS A 39 1.35 5.04 -6.45
C HIS A 39 1.08 4.76 -7.93
N ALA A 40 0.35 3.70 -8.26
CA ALA A 40 -0.04 3.39 -9.62
C ALA A 40 -0.96 4.47 -10.22
N GLN A 41 -1.93 5.01 -9.46
CA GLN A 41 -2.78 6.10 -9.95
C GLN A 41 -1.96 7.36 -10.24
N MET A 42 -1.03 7.71 -9.35
CA MET A 42 -0.14 8.86 -9.54
C MET A 42 0.72 8.69 -10.81
N GLN A 43 1.27 7.49 -11.03
CA GLN A 43 2.12 7.21 -12.20
C GLN A 43 1.35 7.15 -13.52
N VAL A 44 0.20 6.46 -13.54
CA VAL A 44 -0.56 6.21 -14.78
C VAL A 44 -1.36 7.44 -15.21
N ARG A 45 -1.92 8.18 -14.25
CA ARG A 45 -2.82 9.31 -14.54
C ARG A 45 -2.18 10.68 -14.29
N GLY A 46 -0.99 10.74 -13.69
CA GLY A 46 -0.33 12.00 -13.37
C GLY A 46 -1.06 12.85 -12.32
N ILE A 47 -1.96 12.24 -11.53
CA ILE A 47 -2.71 12.96 -10.49
C ILE A 47 -1.83 13.22 -9.25
N THR A 48 -2.17 14.26 -8.51
CA THR A 48 -1.44 14.60 -7.27
C THR A 48 -1.67 13.54 -6.19
N LYS A 49 -0.73 13.41 -5.24
CA LYS A 49 -0.85 12.50 -4.10
C LYS A 49 -2.17 12.70 -3.33
N ASN A 50 -2.57 13.95 -3.10
CA ASN A 50 -3.82 14.28 -2.41
C ASN A 50 -5.06 13.82 -3.19
N GLN A 51 -5.08 14.02 -4.52
CA GLN A 51 -6.17 13.51 -5.36
C GLN A 51 -6.24 11.97 -5.33
N ALA A 52 -5.09 11.30 -5.42
CA ALA A 52 -5.02 9.84 -5.35
C ALA A 52 -5.48 9.31 -3.97
N VAL A 53 -5.18 10.02 -2.89
CA VAL A 53 -5.66 9.70 -1.54
C VAL A 53 -7.18 9.80 -1.45
N LEU A 54 -7.78 10.89 -1.94
CA LEU A 54 -9.24 11.07 -1.94
C LEU A 54 -9.95 9.97 -2.74
N GLU A 55 -9.40 9.59 -3.89
CA GLU A 55 -9.97 8.48 -4.67
C GLU A 55 -9.79 7.12 -3.98
N ALA A 56 -8.68 6.93 -3.26
CA ALA A 56 -8.43 5.70 -2.51
C ALA A 56 -9.42 5.51 -1.36
N GLU A 57 -9.87 6.58 -0.69
CA GLU A 57 -10.92 6.50 0.34
C GLU A 57 -12.19 5.86 -0.22
N ALA A 58 -12.65 6.34 -1.37
CA ALA A 58 -13.82 5.80 -2.04
C ALA A 58 -13.59 4.36 -2.54
N LYS A 59 -12.40 4.07 -3.09
CA LYS A 59 -12.05 2.75 -3.62
C LYS A 59 -11.99 1.66 -2.55
N PHE A 60 -11.40 1.97 -1.38
CA PHE A 60 -11.14 1.02 -0.31
C PHE A 60 -12.16 1.11 0.84
N GLY A 61 -13.06 2.09 0.83
CA GLY A 61 -14.05 2.32 1.89
C GLY A 61 -13.37 2.60 3.24
N LYS A 62 -12.30 3.40 3.22
CA LYS A 62 -11.51 3.77 4.41
C LYS A 62 -11.49 5.28 4.59
N ASP A 63 -11.25 5.72 5.82
CA ASP A 63 -11.02 7.12 6.12
C ASP A 63 -9.68 7.59 5.56
N GLU A 64 -9.61 8.89 5.20
CA GLU A 64 -8.40 9.56 4.71
C GLU A 64 -7.17 9.24 5.57
N ARG A 65 -7.35 9.28 6.89
CA ARG A 65 -6.29 9.00 7.87
C ARG A 65 -5.73 7.59 7.73
N THR A 66 -6.55 6.58 7.43
CA THR A 66 -6.06 5.21 7.20
C THR A 66 -5.30 5.12 5.88
N ILE A 67 -5.74 5.82 4.84
CA ILE A 67 -5.01 5.89 3.57
C ILE A 67 -3.62 6.51 3.80
N TRP A 68 -3.54 7.67 4.44
CA TRP A 68 -2.25 8.30 4.78
C TRP A 68 -1.37 7.42 5.65
N ARG A 69 -1.94 6.72 6.63
CA ARG A 69 -1.18 5.76 7.45
C ARG A 69 -0.62 4.62 6.60
N ALA A 70 -1.39 4.11 5.65
CA ALA A 70 -0.91 3.08 4.72
C ALA A 70 0.25 3.62 3.88
N LEU A 71 0.14 4.83 3.33
CA LEU A 71 1.22 5.45 2.56
C LEU A 71 2.50 5.63 3.37
N ASN A 72 2.38 6.25 4.54
CA ASN A 72 3.52 6.54 5.42
C ASN A 72 4.14 5.27 6.01
N SER A 73 3.46 4.12 5.96
CA SER A 73 4.02 2.84 6.43
C SER A 73 5.04 2.24 5.47
N PHE A 74 5.07 2.69 4.21
CA PHE A 74 5.94 2.16 3.16
C PHE A 74 6.70 3.24 2.39
N GLU A 75 6.45 4.53 2.63
CA GLU A 75 7.38 5.59 2.22
C GLU A 75 8.61 5.54 3.12
N ASP A 76 9.76 5.21 2.52
CA ASP A 76 11.05 5.27 3.21
C ASP A 76 11.31 6.72 3.66
N THR A 77 11.47 6.90 4.98
CA THR A 77 12.11 8.10 5.53
C THR A 77 13.60 8.01 5.20
N ILE A 78 14.03 8.70 4.14
CA ILE A 78 15.44 9.09 3.97
C ILE A 78 15.69 10.34 4.81
#